data_AF-R7VCG2-F1
#
_entry.id   AF-R7VCG2-F1
#
_cell.length_a   1.000
_cell.length_b   1.000
_cell.length_c   1.000
_cell.angle_alpha   90.00
_cell.angle_beta   90.00
_cell.angle_gamma   90.00
#
_symmetry.space_group_name_H-M   'P 1'
#
loop_
_entity.id
_entity.type
_entity.pdbx_description
1 polymer ?
#
loop_
_entity_poly.entity_id
_entity_poly.type
_entity_poly.pdbx_seq_one_letter_code
_entity_poly.pdbx_strand_id
1 'polypeptide(L)'
;MRSALYGRFKPCIERDYGYVGCQSDVLTLADSLCSGKRECELKIPVEKFGVNSTCPRDLSRHLQAEFSCVKVITPNRTYCYSRKTATLPSTGGWIAYRTTEETGCGSTETPWVIRTDPGQTLNFTLHDFALKSAIYNDSARYLAAASHCQVYAIFKEKLSKRSKTICGGDTRVSQAYVTSANEVEIRVMVGTAQRYFALEYEVQGCPDPVQPIGGWIERRGDEVTMGCNSDDITRTLTCKGNQWNGTRVKDCSKGPAAASIFKIMYWNGWSFHYNEEGLTFLWMGFE
;
A
#
# COMPACT_ATOMS: atom_id res chain seq x y z
N MET A 1 10.12 -8.99 -13.94
CA MET A 1 11.51 -9.49 -13.82
C MET A 1 12.25 -8.71 -12.73
N ARG A 2 13.35 -9.24 -12.21
CA ARG A 2 14.29 -8.54 -11.32
C ARG A 2 15.59 -8.20 -12.05
N SER A 3 16.10 -9.15 -12.83
CA SER A 3 17.23 -8.97 -13.73
C SER A 3 17.03 -9.80 -14.99
N ALA A 4 17.56 -9.37 -16.12
CA ALA A 4 17.63 -10.19 -17.33
C ALA A 4 18.87 -9.82 -18.16
N LEU A 5 19.79 -10.77 -18.27
CA LEU A 5 21.03 -10.65 -19.01
C LEU A 5 21.02 -11.65 -20.15
N TYR A 6 21.33 -11.17 -21.36
CA TYR A 6 21.45 -12.00 -22.54
C TYR A 6 22.89 -11.97 -23.04
N GLY A 7 23.54 -13.12 -23.12
CA GLY A 7 24.96 -13.18 -23.42
C GLY A 7 25.58 -14.56 -23.30
N ARG A 8 26.91 -14.59 -23.17
CA ARG A 8 27.70 -15.81 -22.99
C ARG A 8 28.30 -15.85 -21.59
N PHE A 9 27.55 -16.43 -20.66
CA PHE A 9 28.00 -16.70 -19.31
C PHE A 9 28.98 -17.89 -19.30
N LYS A 10 29.92 -17.93 -18.36
CA LYS A 10 30.72 -19.15 -18.10
C LYS A 10 29.85 -20.16 -17.37
N PRO A 11 29.42 -21.22 -18.06
CA PRO A 11 29.81 -22.53 -17.53
C PRO A 11 30.32 -23.45 -18.66
N CYS A 12 31.31 -24.28 -18.33
CA CYS A 12 31.82 -25.35 -19.20
C CYS A 12 32.60 -24.91 -20.46
N ILE A 13 33.48 -23.92 -20.37
CA ILE A 13 34.45 -23.64 -21.44
C ILE A 13 35.86 -23.84 -20.88
N GLU A 14 36.54 -24.90 -21.33
CA GLU A 14 37.89 -25.25 -20.87
C GLU A 14 38.98 -24.31 -21.40
N ARG A 15 38.68 -23.56 -22.48
CA ARG A 15 39.62 -22.63 -23.13
C ARG A 15 38.99 -21.27 -23.33
N ASP A 16 39.75 -20.22 -23.01
CA ASP A 16 39.32 -18.86 -23.26
C ASP A 16 39.53 -18.51 -24.74
N TYR A 17 38.43 -18.18 -25.45
CA TYR A 17 38.45 -17.75 -26.85
C TYR A 17 38.34 -16.21 -26.99
N GLY A 18 38.51 -15.45 -25.89
CA GLY A 18 38.52 -13.97 -25.90
C GLY A 18 37.14 -13.30 -25.89
N TYR A 19 36.05 -14.05 -26.03
CA TYR A 19 34.67 -13.54 -26.09
C TYR A 19 33.76 -14.15 -25.01
N VAL A 20 34.35 -14.70 -23.96
CA VAL A 20 33.63 -15.31 -22.83
C VAL A 20 33.34 -14.21 -21.79
N GLY A 21 32.08 -14.06 -21.39
CA GLY A 21 31.65 -12.99 -20.46
C GLY A 21 30.99 -11.77 -21.11
N CYS A 22 30.80 -11.78 -22.45
CA CYS A 22 29.99 -10.75 -23.10
C CYS A 22 28.52 -10.89 -22.68
N GLN A 23 27.88 -9.79 -22.30
CA GLN A 23 26.48 -9.75 -21.91
C GLN A 23 25.84 -8.42 -22.25
N SER A 24 24.52 -8.44 -22.41
CA SER A 24 23.69 -7.26 -22.62
C SER A 24 22.52 -7.30 -21.64
N ASP A 25 22.23 -6.16 -21.02
CA ASP A 25 21.02 -6.00 -20.22
C ASP A 25 19.80 -5.94 -21.15
N VAL A 26 18.88 -6.88 -20.97
CA VAL A 26 17.64 -7.00 -21.74
C VAL A 26 16.41 -6.89 -20.84
N LEU A 27 16.54 -6.36 -19.62
CA LEU A 27 15.50 -6.29 -18.61
C LEU A 27 14.21 -5.65 -19.14
N THR A 28 14.28 -4.48 -19.76
CA THR A 28 13.10 -3.78 -20.30
C THR A 28 12.35 -4.62 -21.33
N LEU A 29 13.10 -5.34 -22.17
CA LEU A 29 12.52 -6.16 -23.22
C LEU A 29 11.95 -7.46 -22.65
N ALA A 30 12.63 -8.08 -21.69
CA ALA A 30 12.12 -9.22 -20.94
C ALA A 30 10.85 -8.86 -20.14
N ASP A 31 10.79 -7.66 -19.55
CA ASP A 31 9.58 -7.15 -18.90
C ASP A 31 8.42 -7.01 -19.89
N SER A 32 8.66 -6.44 -21.07
CA SER A 32 7.61 -6.29 -22.11
C SER A 32 7.04 -7.62 -22.60
N LEU A 33 7.83 -8.70 -22.50
CA LEU A 33 7.43 -10.04 -22.95
C LEU A 33 6.76 -10.84 -21.84
N CYS A 34 7.23 -10.72 -20.59
CA CYS A 34 6.86 -11.63 -19.50
C CYS A 34 6.22 -10.97 -18.28
N SER A 35 6.57 -9.73 -17.94
CA SER A 35 6.08 -9.13 -16.71
C SER A 35 4.60 -8.78 -16.81
N GLY A 36 3.89 -8.89 -15.69
CA GLY A 36 2.43 -8.74 -15.63
C GLY A 36 1.64 -9.93 -16.19
N LYS A 37 2.31 -11.03 -16.56
CA LYS A 37 1.68 -12.28 -17.01
C LYS A 37 1.72 -13.35 -15.92
N ARG A 38 0.73 -14.25 -15.93
CA ARG A 38 0.72 -15.45 -15.06
C ARG A 38 1.72 -16.51 -15.52
N GLU A 39 2.01 -16.52 -16.81
CA GLU A 39 2.92 -17.45 -17.47
C GLU A 39 3.62 -16.74 -18.63
N CYS A 40 4.89 -17.07 -18.86
CA CYS A 40 5.66 -16.56 -19.98
C CYS A 40 6.55 -17.67 -20.55
N GLU A 41 6.52 -17.82 -21.87
CA GLU A 41 7.43 -18.68 -22.61
C GLU A 41 8.33 -17.81 -23.48
N LEU A 42 9.65 -18.00 -23.39
CA LEU A 42 10.64 -17.33 -24.21
C LEU A 42 11.41 -18.38 -25.02
N LYS A 43 11.33 -18.29 -26.35
CA LYS A 43 12.12 -19.14 -27.24
C LYS A 43 13.48 -18.49 -27.48
N ILE A 44 14.55 -19.19 -27.10
CA ILE A 44 15.94 -18.72 -27.28
C ILE A 44 16.50 -19.31 -28.60
N PRO A 45 17.10 -18.50 -29.49
CA PRO A 45 17.39 -17.07 -29.35
C PRO A 45 16.15 -16.19 -29.54
N VAL A 46 15.97 -15.19 -28.67
CA VAL A 46 14.96 -14.14 -28.88
C VAL A 46 15.55 -13.13 -29.85
N GLU A 47 15.01 -13.03 -31.07
CA GLU A 47 15.51 -12.14 -32.13
C GLU A 47 15.76 -10.71 -31.63
N LYS A 48 14.83 -10.20 -30.81
CA LYS A 48 14.88 -8.84 -30.26
C LYS A 48 16.01 -8.62 -29.23
N PHE A 49 16.49 -9.67 -28.55
CA PHE A 49 17.58 -9.56 -27.57
C PHE A 49 18.96 -9.42 -28.26
N GLY A 50 19.09 -9.76 -29.55
CA GLY A 50 20.36 -9.75 -30.26
C GLY A 50 20.77 -8.41 -30.89
N VAL A 51 19.90 -7.40 -30.89
CA VAL A 51 20.06 -6.16 -31.69
C VAL A 51 21.27 -5.32 -31.26
N ASN A 52 21.54 -5.21 -29.96
CA ASN A 52 22.64 -4.43 -29.39
C ASN A 52 23.68 -5.27 -28.64
N SER A 53 23.72 -6.59 -28.89
CA SER A 53 24.70 -7.43 -28.20
C SER A 53 26.10 -7.20 -28.78
N THR A 54 27.09 -6.94 -27.92
CA THR A 54 28.52 -6.95 -28.26
C THR A 54 29.06 -8.36 -28.51
N CYS A 55 28.26 -9.39 -28.21
CA CYS A 55 28.60 -10.78 -28.47
C CYS A 55 28.58 -11.11 -29.97
N PRO A 56 29.55 -11.90 -30.49
CA PRO A 56 29.47 -12.46 -31.84
C PRO A 56 28.19 -13.27 -32.07
N ARG A 57 27.69 -13.31 -33.31
CA ARG A 57 26.45 -14.03 -33.67
C ARG A 57 26.66 -15.54 -33.80
N ASP A 58 27.89 -15.97 -34.09
CA ASP A 58 28.25 -17.37 -34.40
C ASP A 58 28.42 -18.25 -33.16
N LEU A 59 28.16 -17.71 -31.97
CA LEU A 59 28.31 -18.40 -30.69
C LEU A 59 26.97 -18.50 -29.97
N SER A 60 26.67 -19.68 -29.41
CA SER A 60 25.46 -19.93 -28.64
C SER A 60 25.36 -19.00 -27.44
N ARG A 61 24.21 -18.32 -27.32
CA ARG A 61 23.90 -17.35 -26.25
C ARG A 61 22.88 -17.94 -25.31
N HIS A 62 22.92 -17.48 -24.07
CA HIS A 62 22.02 -17.88 -23.01
C HIS A 62 21.32 -16.64 -22.45
N LEU A 63 20.13 -16.87 -21.88
CA LEU A 63 19.41 -15.88 -21.10
C LEU A 63 19.56 -16.26 -19.63
N GLN A 64 20.12 -15.35 -18.83
CA GLN A 64 20.09 -15.43 -17.38
C GLN A 64 19.06 -14.42 -16.89
N ALA A 65 17.98 -14.88 -16.25
CA ALA A 65 16.94 -14.00 -15.75
C ALA A 65 16.54 -14.37 -14.32
N GLU A 66 16.26 -13.36 -13.51
CA GLU A 66 15.67 -13.49 -12.19
C GLU A 66 14.28 -12.87 -12.21
N PHE A 67 13.32 -13.49 -11.54
CA PHE A 67 11.97 -12.96 -11.42
C PHE A 67 11.37 -13.28 -10.05
N SER A 68 10.32 -12.56 -9.71
CA SER A 68 9.51 -12.82 -8.53
C SER A 68 8.04 -12.78 -8.90
N CYS A 69 7.28 -13.76 -8.43
CA CYS A 69 5.83 -13.77 -8.54
C CYS A 69 5.24 -12.93 -7.39
N VAL A 70 4.39 -11.96 -7.74
CA VAL A 70 3.66 -11.15 -6.77
C VAL A 70 2.19 -11.58 -6.74
N LYS A 71 1.60 -11.65 -5.55
CA LYS A 71 0.19 -11.99 -5.39
C LYS A 71 -0.65 -10.78 -5.73
N VAL A 72 -1.41 -10.87 -6.81
CA VAL A 72 -2.34 -9.84 -7.27
C VAL A 72 -3.72 -10.11 -6.69
N ILE A 73 -4.45 -9.03 -6.39
CA ILE A 73 -5.83 -9.14 -5.93
C ILE A 73 -6.70 -9.59 -7.09
N THR A 74 -7.42 -10.69 -6.88
CA THR A 74 -8.37 -11.24 -7.83
C THR A 74 -9.75 -11.24 -7.18
N PRO A 75 -10.70 -10.44 -7.67
CA PRO A 75 -12.03 -10.34 -7.10
C PRO A 75 -12.86 -11.55 -7.56
N ASN A 76 -13.95 -11.85 -6.85
CA ASN A 76 -14.90 -12.81 -7.36
C ASN A 76 -15.61 -12.22 -8.59
N ARG A 77 -15.58 -12.93 -9.72
CA ARG A 77 -16.14 -12.47 -11.01
C ARG A 77 -17.61 -12.08 -10.89
N THR A 78 -18.37 -12.72 -10.00
CA THR A 78 -19.79 -12.43 -9.77
C THR A 78 -20.06 -10.97 -9.40
N TYR A 79 -19.16 -10.31 -8.66
CA TYR A 79 -19.30 -8.91 -8.30
C TYR A 79 -19.28 -7.98 -9.51
N CYS A 80 -18.48 -8.33 -10.52
CA CYS A 80 -18.25 -7.46 -11.68
C CYS A 80 -19.32 -7.64 -12.77
N TYR A 81 -19.99 -8.79 -12.82
CA TYR A 81 -21.19 -8.94 -13.65
C TYR A 81 -22.37 -8.10 -13.14
N SER A 82 -22.43 -7.85 -11.82
CA SER A 82 -23.52 -7.07 -11.21
C SER A 82 -23.36 -5.54 -11.35
N ARG A 83 -22.36 -5.07 -12.11
CA ARG A 83 -21.99 -3.64 -12.22
C ARG A 83 -21.76 -2.94 -10.87
N LYS A 84 -21.37 -3.72 -9.86
CA LYS A 84 -21.02 -3.20 -8.54
C LYS A 84 -19.54 -2.84 -8.51
N THR A 85 -19.19 -1.93 -7.60
CA THR A 85 -17.79 -1.60 -7.30
C THR A 85 -17.12 -2.77 -6.62
N ALA A 86 -15.88 -3.07 -7.02
CA ALA A 86 -15.10 -4.12 -6.38
C ALA A 86 -14.25 -3.52 -5.24
N THR A 87 -14.55 -3.92 -4.01
CA THR A 87 -13.84 -3.41 -2.82
C THR A 87 -12.54 -4.18 -2.61
N LEU A 88 -11.44 -3.44 -2.43
CA LEU A 88 -10.12 -4.01 -2.17
C LEU A 88 -9.76 -3.97 -0.67
N PRO A 89 -8.86 -4.86 -0.20
CA PRO A 89 -8.37 -4.85 1.19
C PRO A 89 -7.69 -3.53 1.57
N SER A 90 -7.88 -3.11 2.82
CA SER A 90 -7.31 -1.88 3.39
C SER A 90 -5.91 -2.07 4.00
N THR A 91 -5.22 -3.19 3.74
CA THR A 91 -3.85 -3.43 4.28
C THR A 91 -2.75 -3.13 3.25
N GLY A 92 -3.11 -3.12 1.97
CA GLY A 92 -2.17 -3.03 0.85
C GLY A 92 -2.29 -4.23 -0.10
N GLY A 93 -1.73 -4.09 -1.29
CA GLY A 93 -1.73 -5.16 -2.28
C GLY A 93 -1.39 -4.69 -3.69
N TRP A 94 -1.60 -5.61 -4.65
CA TRP A 94 -1.24 -5.41 -6.05
C TRP A 94 -2.47 -5.54 -6.93
N ILE A 95 -2.64 -4.61 -7.86
CA ILE A 95 -3.67 -4.60 -8.90
C ILE A 95 -2.94 -4.71 -10.24
N ALA A 96 -3.17 -5.78 -11.01
CA ALA A 96 -2.56 -5.94 -12.32
C ALA A 96 -3.57 -5.66 -13.43
N TYR A 97 -3.10 -5.05 -14.52
CA TYR A 97 -3.90 -4.84 -15.74
C TYR A 97 -4.58 -6.13 -16.22
N ARG A 98 -3.84 -7.24 -16.18
CA ARG A 98 -4.33 -8.56 -16.63
C ARG A 98 -5.56 -9.04 -15.85
N THR A 99 -5.67 -8.70 -14.57
CA THR A 99 -6.89 -9.03 -13.80
C THR A 99 -8.09 -8.30 -14.38
N THR A 100 -7.96 -7.00 -14.67
CA THR A 100 -9.04 -6.22 -15.27
C THR A 100 -9.37 -6.68 -16.69
N GLU A 101 -8.37 -6.99 -17.50
CA GLU A 101 -8.54 -7.51 -18.86
C GLU A 101 -9.32 -8.84 -18.87
N GLU A 102 -8.99 -9.78 -17.97
CA GLU A 102 -9.60 -11.12 -17.95
C GLU A 102 -10.96 -11.18 -17.24
N THR A 103 -11.26 -10.23 -16.34
CA THR A 103 -12.46 -10.29 -15.48
C THR A 103 -13.42 -9.12 -15.68
N GLY A 104 -12.99 -8.05 -16.34
CA GLY A 104 -13.72 -6.79 -16.43
C GLY A 104 -13.70 -5.96 -15.13
N CYS A 105 -13.32 -6.55 -14.00
CA CYS A 105 -13.26 -5.89 -12.70
C CYS A 105 -12.16 -4.83 -12.67
N GLY A 106 -12.48 -3.64 -12.18
CA GLY A 106 -11.58 -2.50 -12.19
C GLY A 106 -11.64 -1.63 -13.42
N SER A 107 -12.45 -2.02 -14.41
CA SER A 107 -12.68 -1.21 -15.61
C SER A 107 -13.46 0.06 -15.27
N THR A 108 -13.70 0.89 -16.29
CA THR A 108 -14.56 2.08 -16.16
C THR A 108 -16.01 1.76 -15.77
N GLU A 109 -16.50 0.56 -16.08
CA GLU A 109 -17.86 0.12 -15.76
C GLU A 109 -17.97 -0.45 -14.33
N THR A 110 -16.91 -1.10 -13.86
CA THR A 110 -16.86 -1.70 -12.52
C THR A 110 -15.57 -1.29 -11.80
N PRO A 111 -15.46 -0.04 -11.36
CA PRO A 111 -14.21 0.46 -10.81
C PRO A 111 -13.82 -0.23 -9.51
N TRP A 112 -12.53 -0.21 -9.24
CA TRP A 112 -12.01 -0.57 -7.92
C TRP A 112 -12.31 0.53 -6.92
N VAL A 113 -12.66 0.14 -5.70
CA VAL A 113 -12.80 1.07 -4.58
C VAL A 113 -11.97 0.55 -3.42
N ILE A 114 -11.11 1.41 -2.88
CA ILE A 114 -10.34 1.13 -1.68
C ILE A 114 -10.83 2.08 -0.59
N ARG A 115 -11.17 1.51 0.56
CA ARG A 115 -11.57 2.24 1.76
C ARG A 115 -10.62 1.90 2.89
N THR A 116 -10.06 2.92 3.51
CA THR A 116 -9.25 2.82 4.72
C THR A 116 -9.99 3.50 5.87
N ASP A 117 -9.46 3.38 7.08
CA ASP A 117 -10.00 4.11 8.21
C ASP A 117 -9.80 5.62 8.00
N PRO A 118 -10.72 6.46 8.51
CA PRO A 118 -10.53 7.90 8.53
C PRO A 118 -9.16 8.28 9.11
N GLY A 119 -8.51 9.29 8.54
CA GLY A 119 -7.19 9.71 8.99
C GLY A 119 -6.00 8.94 8.42
N GLN A 120 -6.26 7.90 7.62
CA GLN A 120 -5.28 7.20 6.79
C GLN A 120 -5.35 7.65 5.34
N THR A 121 -4.24 7.50 4.63
CA THR A 121 -4.13 7.75 3.18
C THR A 121 -3.57 6.51 2.49
N LEU A 122 -3.70 6.45 1.17
CA LEU A 122 -3.17 5.38 0.33
C LEU A 122 -2.04 5.92 -0.54
N ASN A 123 -0.91 5.23 -0.58
CA ASN A 123 0.18 5.49 -1.50
C ASN A 123 0.20 4.43 -2.59
N PHE A 124 0.33 4.86 -3.84
CA PHE A 124 0.30 4.00 -5.01
C PHE A 124 1.61 4.11 -5.79
N THR A 125 2.16 2.96 -6.15
CA THR A 125 3.34 2.81 -6.99
C THR A 125 2.95 2.14 -8.30
N LEU A 126 3.30 2.76 -9.43
CA LEU A 126 3.14 2.18 -10.76
C LEU A 126 4.37 1.36 -11.11
N HIS A 127 4.14 0.11 -11.51
CA HIS A 127 5.11 -0.78 -12.13
C HIS A 127 4.75 -0.91 -13.62
N ASP A 128 5.49 -0.22 -14.48
CA ASP A 128 5.27 -0.17 -15.92
C ASP A 128 6.17 -1.19 -16.64
N PHE A 129 5.54 -2.20 -17.26
CA PHE A 129 6.24 -3.23 -18.03
C PHE A 129 6.17 -2.98 -19.54
N ALA A 130 5.47 -1.93 -20.00
CA ALA A 130 5.29 -1.62 -21.41
C ALA A 130 6.22 -0.49 -21.90
N LEU A 131 7.28 -0.19 -21.14
CA LEU A 131 8.31 0.74 -21.58
C LEU A 131 8.89 0.32 -22.93
N LYS A 132 8.84 1.22 -23.90
CA LYS A 132 9.49 1.02 -25.20
C LYS A 132 11.00 1.08 -24.97
N SER A 133 11.72 -0.03 -25.14
CA SER A 133 13.18 0.01 -25.05
C SER A 133 13.72 0.99 -26.07
N ALA A 134 14.54 1.97 -25.64
CA ALA A 134 15.28 2.95 -26.47
C ALA A 134 16.17 2.33 -27.57
N ILE A 135 16.10 1.02 -27.76
CA ILE A 135 16.96 0.17 -28.57
C ILE A 135 16.42 0.01 -30.00
N TYR A 136 15.14 0.27 -30.25
CA TYR A 136 14.63 0.33 -31.62
C TYR A 136 14.82 1.75 -32.18
N ASN A 137 15.81 1.90 -33.07
CA ASN A 137 16.07 3.08 -33.90
C ASN A 137 14.90 3.40 -34.85
N ASP A 138 13.73 3.70 -34.30
CA ASP A 138 12.68 4.40 -35.03
C ASP A 138 12.53 5.79 -34.39
N SER A 139 13.52 6.63 -34.69
CA SER A 139 13.67 8.01 -34.22
C SER A 139 12.43 8.88 -34.55
N ALA A 140 11.64 8.51 -35.57
CA ALA A 140 10.40 9.19 -35.92
C ALA A 140 9.23 8.83 -34.98
N ARG A 141 9.17 7.60 -34.46
CA ARG A 141 8.16 7.18 -33.47
C ARG A 141 8.50 7.58 -32.04
N TYR A 142 9.77 7.81 -31.72
CA TYR A 142 10.20 8.27 -30.40
C TYR A 142 9.74 9.70 -30.09
N LEU A 143 9.85 10.61 -31.06
CA LEU A 143 9.36 11.99 -30.92
C LEU A 143 7.83 12.07 -30.85
N ALA A 144 7.11 11.19 -31.57
CA ALA A 144 5.65 11.11 -31.53
C ALA A 144 5.10 10.34 -30.30
N ALA A 145 5.88 9.44 -29.71
CA ALA A 145 5.51 8.73 -28.48
C ALA A 145 5.82 9.53 -27.20
N ALA A 146 6.78 10.46 -27.25
CA ALA A 146 7.06 11.40 -26.18
C ALA A 146 5.90 12.40 -25.95
N SER A 147 4.98 12.55 -26.92
CA SER A 147 3.88 13.53 -26.86
C SER A 147 2.51 12.96 -26.48
N HIS A 148 2.39 11.66 -26.20
CA HIS A 148 1.10 11.06 -25.83
C HIS A 148 1.19 10.31 -24.49
N CYS A 149 0.60 10.92 -23.45
CA CYS A 149 0.32 10.24 -22.18
C CYS A 149 -0.43 8.93 -22.46
N GLN A 150 0.25 7.81 -22.27
CA GLN A 150 -0.35 6.50 -22.42
C GLN A 150 -1.17 6.19 -21.16
N VAL A 151 -2.45 6.57 -21.18
CA VAL A 151 -3.33 6.45 -20.01
C VAL A 151 -3.52 5.00 -19.59
N TYR A 152 -3.19 4.70 -18.33
CA TYR A 152 -3.37 3.40 -17.69
C TYR A 152 -4.57 3.36 -16.76
N ALA A 153 -4.72 4.39 -15.93
CA ALA A 153 -5.80 4.46 -14.96
C ALA A 153 -6.18 5.90 -14.63
N ILE A 154 -7.38 6.08 -14.10
CA ILE A 154 -7.86 7.36 -13.55
C ILE A 154 -8.26 7.14 -12.11
N PHE A 155 -7.68 7.94 -11.22
CA PHE A 155 -7.97 7.97 -9.79
C PHE A 155 -8.98 9.08 -9.52
N LYS A 156 -10.01 8.78 -8.73
CA LYS A 156 -11.06 9.73 -8.34
C LYS A 156 -11.31 9.64 -6.84
N GLU A 157 -11.21 10.78 -6.15
CA GLU A 157 -11.57 10.90 -4.75
C GLU A 157 -12.86 11.72 -4.63
N LYS A 158 -13.92 11.10 -4.11
CA LYS A 158 -15.23 11.74 -4.00
C LYS A 158 -15.26 12.84 -2.94
N LEU A 159 -14.61 12.61 -1.80
CA LEU A 159 -14.60 13.53 -0.65
C LEU A 159 -13.80 14.79 -0.94
N SER A 160 -12.59 14.65 -1.50
CA SER A 160 -11.70 15.77 -1.83
C SER A 160 -11.96 16.37 -3.22
N LYS A 161 -12.87 15.77 -4.01
CA LYS A 161 -13.17 16.13 -5.42
C LYS A 161 -11.92 16.15 -6.33
N ARG A 162 -10.87 15.41 -5.96
CA ARG A 162 -9.64 15.31 -6.74
C ARG A 162 -9.73 14.18 -7.75
N SER A 163 -9.09 14.38 -8.91
CA SER A 163 -8.88 13.33 -9.88
C SER A 163 -7.51 13.44 -10.52
N LYS A 164 -6.86 12.30 -10.78
CA LYS A 164 -5.57 12.23 -11.46
C LYS A 164 -5.58 11.12 -12.50
N THR A 165 -5.11 11.45 -13.70
CA THR A 165 -4.85 10.47 -14.76
C THR A 165 -3.42 9.95 -14.60
N ILE A 166 -3.27 8.62 -14.56
CA ILE A 166 -1.98 7.94 -14.47
C ILE A 166 -1.58 7.48 -15.88
N CYS A 167 -0.41 7.93 -16.30
CA CYS A 167 0.18 7.62 -17.59
C CYS A 167 1.38 6.68 -17.40
N GLY A 168 1.58 5.75 -18.33
CA GLY A 168 2.84 5.02 -18.46
C GLY A 168 3.80 5.66 -19.46
N GLY A 169 4.96 5.04 -19.62
CA GLY A 169 5.95 5.36 -20.65
C GLY A 169 7.16 6.16 -20.17
N ASP A 170 7.21 6.53 -18.89
CA ASP A 170 8.32 7.32 -18.33
C ASP A 170 9.39 6.40 -17.71
N THR A 171 9.08 5.82 -16.55
CA THR A 171 10.02 4.97 -15.81
C THR A 171 9.35 3.66 -15.37
N ARG A 172 10.18 2.66 -15.10
CA ARG A 172 9.73 1.29 -14.81
C ARG A 172 8.95 1.21 -13.51
N VAL A 173 9.38 1.99 -12.52
CA VAL A 173 8.77 2.08 -11.20
C VAL A 173 8.68 3.56 -10.85
N SER A 174 7.48 4.04 -10.53
CA SER A 174 7.26 5.44 -10.14
C SER A 174 6.15 5.56 -9.13
N GLN A 175 6.18 6.61 -8.30
CA GLN A 175 5.05 6.95 -7.45
C GLN A 175 3.89 7.46 -8.33
N ALA A 176 2.79 6.73 -8.35
CA ALA A 176 1.64 7.04 -9.17
C ALA A 176 0.76 8.10 -8.51
N TYR A 177 0.38 7.88 -7.24
CA TYR A 177 -0.59 8.73 -6.56
C TYR A 177 -0.54 8.57 -5.04
N VAL A 178 -0.83 9.65 -4.31
CA VAL A 178 -1.10 9.61 -2.86
C VAL A 178 -2.46 10.25 -2.63
N THR A 179 -3.36 9.55 -1.95
CA THR A 179 -4.71 10.05 -1.69
C THR A 179 -4.68 11.12 -0.61
N SER A 180 -5.67 12.02 -0.65
CA SER A 180 -5.93 12.98 0.42
C SER A 180 -7.03 12.53 1.39
N ALA A 181 -7.83 11.56 1.00
CA ALA A 181 -8.90 10.97 1.78
C ALA A 181 -8.72 9.45 1.95
N ASN A 182 -9.54 8.89 2.82
CA ASN A 182 -9.59 7.46 3.14
C ASN A 182 -10.40 6.61 2.14
N GLU A 183 -10.84 7.19 1.02
CA GLU A 183 -11.54 6.47 -0.05
C GLU A 183 -11.07 6.95 -1.43
N VAL A 184 -10.76 6.00 -2.30
CA VAL A 184 -10.41 6.27 -3.70
C VAL A 184 -11.06 5.26 -4.64
N GLU A 185 -11.57 5.78 -5.76
CA GLU A 185 -12.07 5.00 -6.88
C GLU A 185 -11.00 4.96 -7.99
N ILE A 186 -10.68 3.76 -8.48
CA ILE A 186 -9.67 3.55 -9.52
C ILE A 186 -10.34 2.91 -10.74
N ARG A 187 -10.19 3.57 -11.89
CA ARG A 187 -10.68 3.11 -13.19
C ARG A 187 -9.50 2.75 -14.07
N VAL A 188 -9.31 1.47 -14.33
CA VAL A 188 -8.29 0.96 -15.27
C VAL A 188 -8.85 1.06 -16.68
N MET A 189 -8.05 1.64 -17.58
CA MET A 189 -8.40 1.78 -18.99
C MET A 189 -8.03 0.49 -19.73
N VAL A 190 -9.04 -0.22 -20.24
CA VAL A 190 -8.85 -1.39 -21.09
C VAL A 190 -8.78 -0.94 -22.54
N GLY A 191 -7.79 -1.41 -23.29
CA GLY A 191 -7.58 -1.02 -24.68
C GLY A 191 -7.01 -2.16 -25.52
N THR A 192 -6.95 -1.95 -26.83
CA THR A 192 -6.49 -2.95 -27.80
C THR A 192 -4.96 -3.15 -27.82
N ALA A 193 -4.21 -2.18 -27.31
CA ALA A 193 -2.76 -2.31 -27.15
C ALA A 193 -2.47 -3.09 -25.85
N GLN A 194 -1.82 -4.25 -25.97
CA GLN A 194 -1.35 -5.02 -24.81
C GLN A 194 -0.36 -4.18 -24.00
N ARG A 195 -0.80 -3.74 -22.81
CA ARG A 195 -0.06 -2.84 -21.93
C ARG A 195 -0.04 -3.44 -20.55
N TYR A 196 0.96 -4.26 -20.28
CA TYR A 196 1.11 -4.86 -18.96
C TYR A 196 1.69 -3.82 -17.99
N PHE A 197 0.92 -3.53 -16.95
CA PHE A 197 1.37 -2.76 -15.80
C PHE A 197 0.74 -3.34 -14.54
N ALA A 198 1.30 -2.97 -13.39
CA ALA A 198 0.72 -3.24 -12.09
C ALA A 198 0.75 -1.99 -11.21
N LEU A 199 -0.25 -1.84 -10.36
CA LEU A 199 -0.32 -0.84 -9.31
C LEU A 199 -0.14 -1.55 -7.98
N GLU A 200 0.88 -1.18 -7.26
CA GLU A 200 1.06 -1.55 -5.86
C GLU A 200 0.47 -0.43 -5.00
N TYR A 201 -0.18 -0.80 -3.90
CA TYR A 201 -0.68 0.17 -2.95
C TYR A 201 -0.44 -0.27 -1.52
N GLU A 202 -0.26 0.72 -0.65
CA GLU A 202 -0.07 0.55 0.78
C GLU A 202 -0.85 1.63 1.54
N VAL A 203 -1.26 1.31 2.75
CA VAL A 203 -1.88 2.27 3.66
C VAL A 203 -0.81 3.00 4.45
N GLN A 204 -0.96 4.31 4.53
CA GLN A 204 -0.07 5.22 5.24
C GLN A 204 -0.83 6.03 6.28
N GLY A 205 -0.18 6.29 7.42
CA GLY A 205 -0.77 7.00 8.54
C GLY A 205 -1.60 6.10 9.44
N CYS A 206 -2.10 6.68 10.53
CA CYS A 206 -2.86 5.98 11.55
C CYS A 206 -4.36 6.34 11.50
N PRO A 207 -5.26 5.40 11.82
CA PRO A 207 -6.68 5.65 11.95
C PRO A 207 -6.99 6.78 12.92
N ASP A 208 -8.04 7.55 12.68
CA ASP A 208 -8.51 8.58 13.60
C ASP A 208 -8.83 7.95 14.96
N PRO A 209 -8.17 8.39 16.05
CA PRO A 209 -8.42 7.83 17.37
C PRO A 209 -9.79 8.22 17.91
N VAL A 210 -10.39 7.32 18.66
CA VAL A 210 -11.70 7.54 19.30
C VAL A 210 -11.53 8.47 20.50
N GLN A 211 -12.38 9.49 20.61
CA GLN A 211 -12.39 10.44 21.71
C GLN A 211 -12.72 9.73 23.06
N PRO A 212 -11.99 10.01 24.15
CA PRO A 212 -12.30 9.49 25.47
C PRO A 212 -13.61 10.09 26.03
N ILE A 213 -14.36 9.29 26.79
CA ILE A 213 -15.58 9.74 27.47
C ILE A 213 -15.21 10.83 28.48
N GLY A 214 -15.85 12.00 28.41
CA GLY A 214 -15.56 13.13 29.31
C GLY A 214 -14.22 13.84 29.04
N GLY A 215 -13.59 13.56 27.91
CA GLY A 215 -12.31 14.15 27.53
C GLY A 215 -12.31 14.78 26.14
N TRP A 216 -11.12 15.18 25.69
CA TRP A 216 -10.87 15.84 24.42
C TRP A 216 -9.76 15.14 23.65
N ILE A 217 -9.72 15.40 22.34
CA ILE A 217 -8.69 14.87 21.45
C ILE A 217 -8.28 15.95 20.45
N GLU A 218 -6.98 16.09 20.25
CA GLU A 218 -6.40 17.02 19.29
C GLU A 218 -5.37 16.27 18.45
N ARG A 219 -5.60 16.24 17.13
CA ARG A 219 -4.69 15.63 16.17
C ARG A 219 -3.84 16.69 15.48
N ARG A 220 -2.52 16.52 15.53
CA ARG A 220 -1.53 17.35 14.84
C ARG A 220 -0.61 16.43 14.02
N GLY A 221 -1.03 16.13 12.79
CA GLY A 221 -0.28 15.24 11.90
C GLY A 221 -0.15 13.82 12.45
N ASP A 222 1.10 13.43 12.75
CA ASP A 222 1.48 12.13 13.33
C ASP A 222 1.46 12.10 14.86
N GLU A 223 1.05 13.19 15.51
CA GLU A 223 0.85 13.23 16.95
C GLU A 223 -0.63 13.47 17.27
N VAL A 224 -1.11 12.77 18.30
CA VAL A 224 -2.44 12.98 18.88
C VAL A 224 -2.29 13.19 20.36
N THR A 225 -2.81 14.30 20.85
CA THR A 225 -2.91 14.55 22.29
C THR A 225 -4.36 14.33 22.73
N MET A 226 -4.53 13.59 23.82
CA MET A 226 -5.82 13.33 24.43
C MET A 226 -5.75 13.65 25.92
N GLY A 227 -6.83 14.20 26.45
CA GLY A 227 -6.91 14.55 27.87
C GLY A 227 -8.31 14.48 28.43
N CYS A 228 -8.41 14.56 29.75
CA CYS A 228 -9.67 14.63 30.47
C CYS A 228 -10.04 16.09 30.76
N ASN A 229 -11.34 16.41 30.82
CA ASN A 229 -11.79 17.76 31.16
C ASN A 229 -11.77 18.01 32.68
N SER A 230 -11.94 16.95 33.48
CA SER A 230 -12.02 16.98 34.95
C SER A 230 -10.66 16.84 35.65
N ASP A 231 -9.69 16.23 34.96
CA ASP A 231 -8.40 15.83 35.54
C ASP A 231 -7.26 16.36 34.69
N ASP A 232 -6.12 16.64 35.29
CA ASP A 232 -4.91 17.12 34.61
C ASP A 232 -4.16 15.99 33.86
N ILE A 233 -4.89 14.95 33.45
CA ILE A 233 -4.36 13.81 32.71
C ILE A 233 -4.37 14.17 31.23
N THR A 234 -3.16 14.35 30.69
CA THR A 234 -2.92 14.48 29.26
C THR A 234 -1.94 13.41 28.80
N ARG A 235 -2.20 12.83 27.62
CA ARG A 235 -1.36 11.79 27.01
C ARG A 235 -1.21 12.08 25.53
N THR A 236 0.00 11.94 25.04
CA THR A 236 0.32 12.07 23.62
C THR A 236 0.64 10.69 23.03
N LEU A 237 0.08 10.43 21.86
CA LEU A 237 0.32 9.26 21.04
C LEU A 237 1.08 9.70 19.79
N THR A 238 2.07 8.91 19.37
CA THR A 238 2.79 9.14 18.12
C THR A 238 2.47 8.02 17.14
N CYS A 239 2.10 8.37 15.92
CA CYS A 239 1.87 7.41 14.84
C CYS A 239 3.21 6.87 14.34
N LYS A 240 3.37 5.55 14.37
CA LYS A 240 4.52 4.88 13.76
C LYS A 240 4.02 3.80 12.80
N GLY A 241 4.24 4.02 11.51
CA GLY A 241 3.70 3.17 10.44
C GLY A 241 2.18 3.30 10.37
N ASN A 242 1.48 2.30 10.91
CA ASN A 242 0.01 2.24 10.93
C ASN A 242 -0.55 2.01 12.35
N GLN A 243 0.24 2.31 13.39
CA GLN A 243 -0.18 2.12 14.77
C GLN A 243 0.17 3.32 15.65
N TRP A 244 -0.77 3.67 16.52
CA TRP A 244 -0.56 4.66 17.57
C TRP A 244 0.28 4.07 18.69
N ASN A 245 1.46 4.63 18.92
CA ASN A 245 2.34 4.27 20.03
C ASN A 245 2.13 5.23 21.21
N GLY A 246 1.94 4.68 22.41
CA GLY A 246 1.71 5.42 23.65
C GLY A 246 0.51 4.90 24.45
N THR A 247 0.29 5.47 25.64
CA THR A 247 -0.79 5.06 26.54
C THR A 247 -2.07 5.83 26.24
N ARG A 248 -3.13 5.12 25.86
CA ARG A 248 -4.45 5.72 25.59
C ARG A 248 -5.18 6.06 26.90
N VAL A 249 -5.82 7.21 26.92
CA VAL A 249 -6.88 7.54 27.89
C VAL A 249 -8.19 7.02 27.30
N LYS A 250 -8.87 6.11 27.99
CA LYS A 250 -10.14 5.52 27.50
C LYS A 250 -11.37 6.12 28.18
N ASP A 251 -11.25 6.43 29.46
CA ASP A 251 -12.37 6.82 30.29
C ASP A 251 -11.91 7.85 31.33
N CYS A 252 -12.52 9.03 31.29
CA CYS A 252 -12.31 10.12 32.25
C CYS A 252 -13.41 10.17 33.32
N SER A 253 -14.29 9.16 33.40
CA SER A 253 -15.41 9.11 34.36
C SER A 253 -14.96 8.84 35.80
N LYS A 254 -13.69 8.47 35.99
CA LYS A 254 -13.08 8.43 37.33
C LYS A 254 -12.59 9.83 37.68
N GLY A 255 -13.52 10.68 38.11
CA GLY A 255 -13.14 11.86 38.90
C GLY A 255 -12.28 11.46 40.10
N PRO A 256 -11.66 12.42 40.82
CA PRO A 256 -10.78 12.11 41.94
C PRO A 256 -11.51 11.11 42.81
N ALA A 257 -10.89 9.95 43.07
CA ALA A 257 -11.41 9.02 44.07
C ALA A 257 -11.76 9.92 45.24
N ALA A 258 -13.07 10.08 45.51
CA ALA A 258 -13.52 10.81 46.67
C ALA A 258 -12.82 10.05 47.78
N ALA A 259 -11.74 10.62 48.30
CA ALA A 259 -11.06 10.07 49.44
C ALA A 259 -12.18 10.00 50.45
N SER A 260 -12.66 8.79 50.75
CA SER A 260 -13.69 8.60 51.74
C SER A 260 -13.05 9.13 53.01
N ILE A 261 -13.36 10.38 53.34
CA ILE A 261 -12.88 11.01 54.56
C ILE A 261 -13.67 10.29 55.64
N PHE A 262 -13.12 9.18 56.13
CA PHE A 262 -13.57 8.56 57.36
C PHE A 262 -13.32 9.57 58.47
N LYS A 263 -14.31 10.42 58.75
CA LYS A 263 -14.35 11.20 59.98
C LYS A 263 -14.70 10.22 61.10
N ILE A 264 -13.67 9.77 61.81
CA ILE A 264 -13.86 9.06 63.08
C ILE A 264 -14.13 10.13 64.12
N MET A 265 -15.37 10.18 64.61
CA MET A 265 -15.74 10.95 65.79
C MET A 265 -15.73 9.98 66.97
N TYR A 266 -15.01 10.31 68.05
CA TYR A 266 -15.01 9.54 69.29
C TYR A 266 -15.88 10.27 70.31
N TRP A 267 -16.88 9.58 70.85
CA TRP A 267 -17.71 10.10 71.94
C TRP A 267 -18.03 8.95 72.91
N ASN A 268 -17.69 9.13 74.19
CA ASN A 268 -17.99 8.20 75.29
C ASN A 268 -17.69 6.71 75.01
N GLY A 269 -16.52 6.40 74.42
CA GLY A 269 -16.07 5.02 74.20
C GLY A 269 -16.59 4.33 72.93
N TRP A 270 -17.31 5.06 72.06
CA TRP A 270 -17.80 4.54 70.78
C TRP A 270 -17.05 5.17 69.60
N SER A 271 -16.68 4.36 68.60
CA SER A 271 -16.16 4.80 67.31
C SER A 271 -17.29 4.84 66.28
N PHE A 272 -17.57 6.02 65.72
CA PHE A 272 -18.60 6.22 64.70
C PHE A 272 -17.97 6.27 63.30
N HIS A 273 -18.44 5.40 62.40
CA HIS A 273 -18.08 5.38 60.97
C HIS A 273 -19.31 5.74 60.14
N TYR A 274 -19.18 6.67 59.19
CA TYR A 274 -20.29 7.11 58.34
C TYR A 274 -19.92 6.97 56.85
N ASN A 275 -20.83 6.44 56.03
CA ASN A 275 -20.76 6.43 54.56
C ASN A 275 -22.12 6.84 53.96
N GLU A 276 -22.14 7.22 52.67
CA GLU A 276 -23.34 7.73 51.97
C GLU A 276 -24.48 6.71 51.77
N GLU A 277 -24.29 5.43 52.11
CA GLU A 277 -25.34 4.38 52.03
C GLU A 277 -25.90 3.94 53.39
N GLY A 278 -25.54 4.62 54.49
CA GLY A 278 -26.10 4.37 55.83
C GLY A 278 -25.08 4.08 56.93
N LEU A 279 -25.52 4.22 58.18
CA LEU A 279 -24.74 4.03 59.40
C LEU A 279 -24.56 2.55 59.74
N THR A 280 -23.30 2.11 59.91
CA THR A 280 -22.96 0.79 60.47
C THR A 280 -22.37 0.95 61.87
N PHE A 281 -22.85 0.14 62.82
CA PHE A 281 -22.47 0.18 64.23
C PHE A 281 -21.52 -0.98 64.55
N LEU A 282 -20.36 -0.70 65.13
CA LEU A 282 -19.42 -1.71 65.64
C LEU A 282 -19.17 -1.42 67.13
N TRP A 283 -19.60 -2.35 67.98
CA TRP A 283 -19.31 -2.33 69.42
C TRP A 283 -17.99 -3.09 69.66
N MET A 284 -16.96 -2.40 70.14
CA MET A 284 -15.77 -3.04 70.67
C MET A 284 -15.88 -3.07 72.19
N GLY A 285 -16.27 -4.21 72.74
CA GLY A 285 -16.19 -4.45 74.18
C GLY A 285 -14.71 -4.58 74.58
N PHE A 286 -14.24 -3.67 75.42
CA PHE A 286 -13.06 -3.86 76.24
C PHE A 286 -13.52 -4.45 77.57
N GLU A 287 -12.96 -5.63 77.90
CA GLU A 287 -13.04 -6.43 79.15
C GLU A 287 -14.26 -6.28 80.06
#